data_AF-A0A7K3MJZ5-F1
#
_entry.id   AF-A0A7K3MJZ5-F1
#
_cell.length_a   1.000
_cell.length_b   1.000
_cell.length_c   1.000
_cell.angle_alpha   90.00
_cell.angle_beta   90.00
_cell.angle_gamma   90.00
#
_symmetry.space_group_name_H-M   'P 1'
#
loop_
_entity.id
_entity.type
_entity.pdbx_description
1 polymer ?
#
loop_
_entity_poly.entity_id
_entity_poly.type
_entity_poly.pdbx_seq_one_letter_code
_entity_poly.pdbx_strand_id
1 'polypeptide(L)'
;MAKKMISRLSVLTVLIVFLTACSKTSEYTNVIPADASVVASINLKSLASKAGLNDKENETAKQKVLEALKSGMNAATFQQLEKVMKNPSESGIDIESPFYVFSSSSFPYPAIVGKVSNEDNLHTSLDVMTKEQICQPVSEADGYSFTTMNGILLAFNNSTVMIVTVNGTSQTEKAKKGITDLMKQTADNSIVKCGAFQKMEQQKSDVNFFASMKTIPATYRSQASMGLPAEVKPEDITLVGGLNFEKGKIALKSENYTENDAVKALLKKQMESFGKTNGTFAKYFPASTLMFLNIGVKGEGLYNLLSENKEFRNTISIAKADEVKELFGSFNGDISAGLINVTRNIAPTFMLYADVKNGNALEALYKNKQSLGMKRGEDIIQLGKDEYVYKTKGMNIFFGIKDKQMYATNDELLYKNVGKAADKSIKDAPYASDMKGKNIFVAINADAILDLTVVKMVAGFGGQEVKTYIELANKVSYLSMSSEGEISEIDLCLKDKDVNALKQIVDFAKQFAGM
;
A
#
# COMPACT_ATOMS: atom_id res chain seq x y z
N MET A 1 -50.30 -27.15 -48.56
CA MET A 1 -49.77 -26.11 -47.64
C MET A 1 -48.78 -26.64 -46.58
N ALA A 2 -48.35 -27.92 -46.62
CA ALA A 2 -47.50 -28.50 -45.56
C ALA A 2 -46.00 -28.67 -45.92
N LYS A 3 -45.59 -28.52 -47.19
CA LYS A 3 -44.17 -28.71 -47.62
C LYS A 3 -43.31 -27.44 -47.57
N LYS A 4 -43.89 -26.24 -47.47
CA LYS A 4 -43.16 -24.96 -47.35
C LYS A 4 -42.85 -24.54 -45.90
N MET A 5 -43.48 -25.18 -44.90
CA MET A 5 -43.27 -24.86 -43.48
C MET A 5 -42.04 -25.57 -42.90
N ILE A 6 -41.75 -26.80 -43.36
CA ILE A 6 -40.62 -27.60 -42.87
C ILE A 6 -39.27 -27.05 -43.37
N SER A 7 -39.22 -26.53 -44.60
CA SER A 7 -38.00 -25.91 -45.17
C SER A 7 -37.66 -24.55 -44.53
N ARG A 8 -38.65 -23.79 -44.04
CA ARG A 8 -38.39 -22.54 -43.32
C ARG A 8 -38.01 -22.77 -41.85
N LEU A 9 -38.54 -23.82 -41.22
CA LEU A 9 -38.16 -24.18 -39.85
C LEU A 9 -36.72 -24.72 -39.81
N SER A 10 -36.31 -25.54 -40.79
CA SER A 10 -34.94 -26.06 -40.88
C SER A 10 -33.90 -24.98 -41.22
N VAL A 11 -34.26 -23.95 -41.98
CA VAL A 11 -33.38 -22.78 -42.22
C VAL A 11 -33.30 -21.90 -40.98
N LEU A 12 -34.37 -21.79 -40.18
CA LEU A 12 -34.34 -21.08 -38.89
C LEU A 12 -33.51 -21.84 -37.84
N THR A 13 -33.56 -23.17 -37.82
CA THR A 13 -32.72 -23.98 -36.91
C THR A 13 -31.24 -23.97 -37.32
N VAL A 14 -30.93 -23.92 -38.62
CA VAL A 14 -29.54 -23.75 -39.10
C VAL A 14 -29.03 -22.31 -38.88
N LEU A 15 -29.90 -21.30 -38.92
CA LEU A 15 -29.56 -19.93 -38.48
C LEU A 15 -29.34 -19.83 -36.97
N ILE A 16 -30.05 -20.63 -36.16
CA ILE A 16 -29.81 -20.71 -34.71
C ILE A 16 -28.50 -21.49 -34.39
N VAL A 17 -28.12 -22.47 -35.23
CA VAL A 17 -26.86 -23.23 -35.08
C VAL A 17 -25.64 -22.46 -35.62
N PHE A 18 -25.83 -21.45 -36.48
CA PHE A 18 -24.76 -20.49 -36.85
C PHE A 18 -24.76 -19.20 -36.02
N LEU A 19 -25.78 -18.95 -35.19
CA LEU A 19 -25.76 -17.90 -34.15
C LEU A 19 -25.23 -18.41 -32.79
N THR A 20 -24.92 -19.70 -32.67
CA THR A 20 -24.08 -20.25 -31.59
C THR A 20 -22.62 -20.44 -32.03
N ALA A 21 -22.20 -19.76 -33.11
CA ALA A 21 -20.80 -19.40 -33.28
C ALA A 21 -20.41 -18.47 -32.13
N CYS A 22 -20.14 -19.10 -30.98
CA CYS A 22 -19.55 -18.56 -29.78
C CYS A 22 -19.32 -17.04 -29.85
N SER A 23 -20.36 -16.23 -29.61
CA SER A 23 -20.12 -15.07 -28.77
C SER A 23 -19.83 -15.66 -27.39
N LYS A 24 -18.65 -16.28 -27.23
CA LYS A 24 -17.95 -16.23 -25.97
C LYS A 24 -17.86 -14.73 -25.76
N THR A 25 -18.81 -14.17 -25.02
CA THR A 25 -18.67 -12.82 -24.49
C THR A 25 -17.33 -12.90 -23.79
N SER A 26 -16.31 -12.32 -24.42
CA SER A 26 -14.97 -12.38 -23.88
C SER A 26 -15.10 -11.69 -22.54
N GLU A 27 -14.78 -12.38 -21.46
CA GLU A 27 -14.76 -11.74 -20.14
C GLU A 27 -13.95 -10.45 -20.28
N TYR A 28 -14.50 -9.33 -19.83
CA TYR A 28 -13.93 -8.01 -20.11
C TYR A 28 -12.50 -7.87 -19.56
N THR A 29 -12.13 -8.68 -18.56
CA THR A 29 -10.77 -8.82 -18.01
C THR A 29 -9.79 -9.47 -18.98
N ASN A 30 -10.26 -10.19 -20.00
CA ASN A 30 -9.41 -10.74 -21.04
C ASN A 30 -8.68 -9.66 -21.82
N VAL A 31 -9.10 -8.39 -21.82
CA VAL A 31 -8.38 -7.30 -22.50
C VAL A 31 -7.07 -6.93 -21.78
N ILE A 32 -6.88 -7.38 -20.53
CA ILE A 32 -5.66 -7.10 -19.77
C ILE A 32 -4.56 -8.08 -20.23
N PRO A 33 -3.42 -7.59 -20.75
CA PRO A 33 -2.33 -8.44 -21.25
C PRO A 33 -1.76 -9.38 -20.18
N ALA A 34 -1.31 -10.57 -20.58
CA ALA A 34 -0.63 -11.50 -19.67
C ALA A 34 0.67 -10.93 -19.06
N ASP A 35 1.32 -9.97 -19.72
CA ASP A 35 2.54 -9.31 -19.22
C ASP A 35 2.27 -8.05 -18.38
N ALA A 36 1.02 -7.83 -17.93
CA ALA A 36 0.70 -6.73 -17.04
C ALA A 36 1.53 -6.85 -15.73
N SER A 37 2.26 -5.79 -15.44
CA SER A 37 3.21 -5.70 -14.31
C SER A 37 2.60 -5.06 -13.06
N VAL A 38 1.49 -4.35 -13.25
CA VAL A 38 0.65 -3.76 -12.20
C VAL A 38 -0.79 -3.92 -12.66
N VAL A 39 -1.64 -4.44 -11.76
CA VAL A 39 -3.10 -4.45 -11.94
C VAL A 39 -3.73 -4.06 -10.61
N ALA A 40 -4.72 -3.18 -10.65
CA ALA A 40 -5.59 -2.88 -9.53
C ALA A 40 -7.05 -3.09 -9.94
N SER A 41 -7.83 -3.74 -9.09
CA SER A 41 -9.27 -3.94 -9.21
C SER A 41 -9.96 -3.01 -8.21
N ILE A 42 -10.86 -2.16 -8.68
CA ILE A 42 -11.49 -1.08 -7.92
C ILE A 42 -12.98 -1.34 -7.81
N ASN A 43 -13.47 -1.48 -6.58
CA ASN A 43 -14.89 -1.64 -6.28
C ASN A 43 -15.55 -0.27 -6.08
N LEU A 44 -15.98 0.35 -7.19
CA LEU A 44 -16.59 1.69 -7.16
C LEU A 44 -17.85 1.75 -6.29
N LYS A 45 -18.67 0.69 -6.27
CA LYS A 45 -19.86 0.61 -5.42
C LYS A 45 -19.51 0.68 -3.94
N SER A 46 -18.54 -0.13 -3.51
CA SER A 46 -18.10 -0.13 -2.11
C SER A 46 -17.54 1.24 -1.73
N LEU A 47 -16.68 1.82 -2.57
CA LEU A 47 -16.10 3.13 -2.36
C LEU A 47 -17.17 4.24 -2.29
N ALA A 48 -18.13 4.26 -3.21
CA ALA A 48 -19.24 5.22 -3.20
C ALA A 48 -20.05 5.14 -1.91
N SER A 49 -20.36 3.93 -1.45
CA SER A 49 -21.06 3.72 -0.18
C SER A 49 -20.23 4.18 1.02
N LYS A 50 -18.95 3.82 1.08
CA LYS A 50 -18.04 4.14 2.20
C LYS A 50 -17.63 5.61 2.26
N ALA A 51 -17.64 6.30 1.12
CA ALA A 51 -17.53 7.75 1.02
C ALA A 51 -18.77 8.50 1.57
N GLY A 52 -19.84 7.77 1.89
CA GLY A 52 -21.10 8.35 2.33
C GLY A 52 -21.86 9.03 1.19
N LEU A 53 -21.58 8.72 -0.08
CA LEU A 53 -22.25 9.40 -1.19
C LEU A 53 -23.77 9.25 -1.08
N ASN A 54 -24.29 8.15 -0.57
CA ASN A 54 -25.74 7.94 -0.43
C ASN A 54 -26.34 8.46 0.89
N ASP A 55 -25.55 9.12 1.73
CA ASP A 55 -26.00 9.62 3.02
C ASP A 55 -26.89 10.86 2.85
N LYS A 56 -27.96 10.96 3.65
CA LYS A 56 -28.94 12.06 3.58
C LYS A 56 -28.30 13.44 3.72
N GLU A 57 -27.26 13.56 4.55
CA GLU A 57 -26.53 14.80 4.77
C GLU A 57 -25.78 15.29 3.51
N ASN A 58 -25.50 14.39 2.56
CA ASN A 58 -24.83 14.72 1.31
C ASN A 58 -25.80 15.12 0.19
N GLU A 59 -27.12 15.05 0.40
CA GLU A 59 -28.11 15.47 -0.60
C GLU A 59 -27.96 16.94 -0.99
N THR A 60 -27.73 17.84 -0.03
CA THR A 60 -27.50 19.26 -0.32
C THR A 60 -26.24 19.49 -1.16
N ALA A 61 -25.15 18.79 -0.84
CA ALA A 61 -23.90 18.89 -1.59
C ALA A 61 -24.06 18.34 -3.01
N LYS A 62 -24.75 17.20 -3.17
CA LYS A 62 -25.11 16.67 -4.50
C LYS A 62 -25.94 17.65 -5.30
N GLN A 63 -26.94 18.27 -4.68
CA GLN A 63 -27.78 19.26 -5.34
C GLN A 63 -26.95 20.46 -5.80
N LYS A 64 -26.06 21.00 -4.96
CA LYS A 64 -25.13 22.07 -5.37
C LYS A 64 -24.25 21.67 -6.56
N VAL A 65 -23.67 20.46 -6.54
CA VAL A 65 -22.86 19.95 -7.65
C VAL A 65 -23.72 19.80 -8.91
N LEU A 66 -24.92 19.26 -8.78
CA LEU A 66 -25.85 19.08 -9.89
C LEU A 66 -26.29 20.44 -10.48
N GLU A 67 -26.62 21.42 -9.64
CA GLU A 67 -26.94 22.79 -10.06
C GLU A 67 -25.75 23.48 -10.76
N ALA A 68 -24.54 23.30 -10.25
CA ALA A 68 -23.33 23.80 -10.90
C ALA A 68 -23.15 23.19 -12.29
N LEU A 69 -23.34 21.87 -12.43
CA LEU A 69 -23.28 21.18 -13.72
C LEU A 69 -24.39 21.64 -14.68
N LYS A 70 -25.60 21.92 -14.17
CA LYS A 70 -26.72 22.44 -14.97
C LYS A 70 -26.39 23.76 -15.65
N SER A 71 -25.65 24.65 -14.96
CA SER A 71 -25.35 25.99 -15.47
C SER A 71 -24.52 26.01 -16.76
N GLY A 72 -23.84 24.90 -17.07
CA GLY A 72 -22.98 24.74 -18.25
C GLY A 72 -23.47 23.74 -19.29
N MET A 73 -24.69 23.18 -19.17
CA MET A 73 -25.19 22.10 -20.03
C MET A 73 -26.56 22.40 -20.63
N ASN A 74 -26.86 21.82 -21.79
CA ASN A 74 -28.20 21.88 -22.35
C ASN A 74 -29.20 21.02 -21.54
N ALA A 75 -30.49 21.30 -21.66
CA ALA A 75 -31.53 20.65 -20.86
C ALA A 75 -31.64 19.14 -21.06
N ALA A 76 -31.43 18.64 -22.30
CA ALA A 76 -31.50 17.22 -22.61
C ALA A 76 -30.27 16.47 -22.04
N THR A 77 -29.09 17.06 -22.13
CA THR A 77 -27.86 16.56 -21.51
C THR A 77 -28.02 16.48 -20.00
N PHE A 78 -28.53 17.54 -19.39
CA PHE A 78 -28.75 17.57 -17.95
C PHE A 78 -29.75 16.49 -17.50
N GLN A 79 -30.85 16.28 -18.24
CA GLN A 79 -31.80 15.20 -17.95
C GLN A 79 -31.16 13.81 -18.04
N GLN A 80 -30.31 13.57 -19.05
CA GLN A 80 -29.58 12.30 -19.16
C GLN A 80 -28.58 12.12 -18.01
N LEU A 81 -27.85 13.17 -17.64
CA LEU A 81 -26.95 13.15 -16.49
C LEU A 81 -27.70 12.83 -15.20
N GLU A 82 -28.85 13.47 -14.95
CA GLU A 82 -29.71 13.16 -13.80
C GLU A 82 -30.17 11.70 -13.80
N LYS A 83 -30.50 11.15 -14.98
CA LYS A 83 -30.91 9.75 -15.14
C LYS A 83 -29.78 8.81 -14.74
N VAL A 84 -28.56 9.05 -15.23
CA VAL A 84 -27.36 8.27 -14.89
C VAL A 84 -27.00 8.42 -13.41
N MET A 85 -27.09 9.61 -12.83
CA MET A 85 -26.80 9.81 -11.40
C MET A 85 -27.78 9.06 -10.49
N LYS A 86 -29.06 8.98 -10.87
CA LYS A 86 -30.09 8.22 -10.14
C LYS A 86 -29.99 6.72 -10.39
N ASN A 87 -29.65 6.33 -11.61
CA ASN A 87 -29.47 4.94 -12.02
C ASN A 87 -28.20 4.80 -12.88
N PRO A 88 -27.03 4.52 -12.28
CA PRO A 88 -25.76 4.46 -13.02
C PRO A 88 -25.73 3.46 -14.17
N SER A 89 -26.57 2.43 -14.15
CA SER A 89 -26.70 1.45 -15.25
C SER A 89 -27.17 2.08 -16.57
N GLU A 90 -27.83 3.24 -16.53
CA GLU A 90 -28.26 4.00 -17.72
C GLU A 90 -27.09 4.57 -18.52
N SER A 91 -25.87 4.58 -17.95
CA SER A 91 -24.65 4.93 -18.67
C SER A 91 -24.25 3.89 -19.72
N GLY A 92 -24.78 2.67 -19.63
CA GLY A 92 -24.31 1.52 -20.41
C GLY A 92 -23.05 0.85 -19.85
N ILE A 93 -22.50 1.36 -18.74
CA ILE A 93 -21.37 0.78 -18.04
C ILE A 93 -21.86 0.04 -16.79
N ASP A 94 -21.33 -1.16 -16.55
CA ASP A 94 -21.58 -1.94 -15.34
C ASP A 94 -20.69 -1.41 -14.19
N ILE A 95 -21.30 -0.63 -13.30
CA ILE A 95 -20.62 -0.08 -12.12
C ILE A 95 -20.55 -1.05 -10.93
N GLU A 96 -21.27 -2.16 -11.01
CA GLU A 96 -21.34 -3.19 -9.97
C GLU A 96 -20.13 -4.12 -10.07
N SER A 97 -19.69 -4.38 -11.30
CA SER A 97 -18.45 -5.09 -11.58
C SER A 97 -17.21 -4.22 -11.29
N PRO A 98 -16.07 -4.81 -10.87
CA PRO A 98 -14.86 -4.04 -10.63
C PRO A 98 -14.30 -3.39 -11.90
N PHE A 99 -13.72 -2.21 -11.72
CA PHE A 99 -12.90 -1.57 -12.76
C PHE A 99 -11.44 -1.94 -12.57
N TYR A 100 -10.75 -2.23 -13.66
CA TYR A 100 -9.33 -2.58 -13.62
C TYR A 100 -8.48 -1.42 -14.11
N VAL A 101 -7.40 -1.14 -13.40
CA VAL A 101 -6.32 -0.26 -13.85
C VAL A 101 -5.09 -1.11 -14.06
N PHE A 102 -4.42 -1.00 -15.20
CA PHE A 102 -3.22 -1.79 -15.46
C PHE A 102 -2.12 -1.04 -16.21
N SER A 103 -0.90 -1.56 -16.07
CA SER A 103 0.29 -1.18 -16.83
C SER A 103 1.00 -2.43 -17.34
N SER A 104 1.30 -2.47 -18.63
CA SER A 104 1.94 -3.60 -19.33
C SER A 104 3.11 -3.10 -20.21
N SER A 105 4.06 -3.99 -20.50
CA SER A 105 5.17 -3.67 -21.41
C SER A 105 4.79 -3.80 -22.89
N SER A 106 3.89 -4.73 -23.22
CA SER A 106 3.35 -4.95 -24.57
C SER A 106 2.36 -3.86 -24.98
N PHE A 107 1.73 -3.20 -24.00
CA PHE A 107 0.81 -2.08 -24.23
C PHE A 107 1.24 -0.86 -23.38
N PRO A 108 2.04 0.07 -23.94
CA PRO A 108 2.71 1.15 -23.19
C PRO A 108 1.78 2.34 -22.90
N TYR A 109 0.53 2.06 -22.52
CA TYR A 109 -0.46 3.03 -22.11
C TYR A 109 -1.11 2.54 -20.82
N PRO A 110 -0.96 3.27 -19.69
CA PRO A 110 -1.77 3.02 -18.52
C PRO A 110 -3.24 3.05 -18.91
N ALA A 111 -3.97 2.01 -18.53
CA ALA A 111 -5.32 1.79 -19.01
C ALA A 111 -6.29 1.54 -17.87
N ILE A 112 -7.51 2.02 -18.07
CA ILE A 112 -8.68 1.68 -17.25
C ILE A 112 -9.60 0.81 -18.08
N VAL A 113 -10.11 -0.27 -17.48
CA VAL A 113 -11.03 -1.21 -18.12
C VAL A 113 -12.27 -1.33 -17.25
N GLY A 114 -13.44 -1.23 -17.87
CA GLY A 114 -14.73 -1.50 -17.26
C GLY A 114 -15.54 -2.46 -18.11
N LYS A 115 -16.60 -3.02 -17.50
CA LYS A 115 -17.54 -3.87 -18.21
C LYS A 115 -18.66 -3.03 -18.80
N VAL A 116 -19.04 -3.30 -20.04
CA VAL A 116 -20.21 -2.71 -20.70
C VAL A 116 -21.42 -3.57 -20.34
N SER A 117 -22.46 -2.93 -19.81
CA SER A 117 -23.75 -3.57 -19.52
C SER A 117 -24.71 -3.46 -20.69
N ASN A 118 -24.64 -2.36 -21.45
CA ASN A 118 -25.47 -2.12 -22.62
C ASN A 118 -24.77 -1.13 -23.57
N GLU A 119 -24.43 -1.59 -24.78
CA GLU A 119 -23.71 -0.81 -25.79
C GLU A 119 -24.52 0.39 -26.32
N ASP A 120 -25.82 0.20 -26.57
CA ASP A 120 -26.72 1.26 -27.06
C ASP A 120 -26.84 2.42 -26.06
N ASN A 121 -26.93 2.11 -24.77
CA ASN A 121 -26.95 3.09 -23.68
C ASN A 121 -25.62 3.84 -23.60
N LEU A 122 -24.49 3.17 -23.84
CA LEU A 122 -23.17 3.80 -23.86
C LEU A 122 -23.04 4.73 -25.07
N HIS A 123 -23.48 4.32 -26.27
CA HIS A 123 -23.59 5.21 -27.43
C HIS A 123 -24.46 6.42 -27.13
N THR A 124 -25.64 6.22 -26.56
CA THR A 124 -26.55 7.32 -26.19
C THR A 124 -25.88 8.29 -25.21
N SER A 125 -25.13 7.78 -24.24
CA SER A 125 -24.39 8.57 -23.26
C SER A 125 -23.27 9.40 -23.92
N LEU A 126 -22.53 8.81 -24.85
CA LEU A 126 -21.46 9.49 -25.59
C LEU A 126 -21.97 10.50 -26.62
N ASP A 127 -23.13 10.25 -27.23
CA ASP A 127 -23.80 11.20 -28.13
C ASP A 127 -24.21 12.46 -27.38
N VAL A 128 -24.67 12.32 -26.14
CA VAL A 128 -24.95 13.46 -25.26
C VAL A 128 -23.68 14.25 -24.97
N MET A 129 -22.56 13.58 -24.66
CA MET A 129 -21.27 14.25 -24.48
C MET A 129 -20.76 14.94 -25.75
N THR A 130 -21.01 14.35 -26.92
CA THR A 130 -20.65 14.93 -28.23
C THR A 130 -21.43 16.22 -28.48
N LYS A 131 -22.72 16.28 -28.15
CA LYS A 131 -23.56 17.49 -28.28
C LYS A 131 -23.07 18.64 -27.39
N GLU A 132 -22.45 18.34 -26.26
CA GLU A 132 -21.79 19.30 -25.38
C GLU A 132 -20.33 19.60 -25.77
N GLN A 133 -19.85 19.07 -26.90
CA GLN A 133 -18.46 19.22 -27.36
C GLN A 133 -17.42 18.70 -26.36
N ILE A 134 -17.80 17.77 -25.48
CA ILE A 134 -16.91 17.18 -24.49
C ILE A 134 -16.01 16.12 -25.14
N CYS A 135 -16.57 15.31 -26.04
CA CYS A 135 -15.84 14.31 -26.82
C CYS A 135 -16.14 14.45 -28.32
N GLN A 136 -15.28 13.82 -29.13
CA GLN A 136 -15.52 13.70 -30.57
C GLN A 136 -16.65 12.70 -30.84
N PRO A 137 -17.36 12.80 -31.99
CA PRO A 137 -18.33 11.80 -32.39
C PRO A 137 -17.74 10.39 -32.36
N VAL A 138 -18.54 9.41 -31.96
CA VAL A 138 -18.12 8.01 -31.96
C VAL A 138 -17.84 7.58 -33.40
N SER A 139 -16.68 6.97 -33.60
CA SER A 139 -16.25 6.38 -34.87
C SER A 139 -16.13 4.87 -34.71
N GLU A 140 -16.54 4.12 -35.73
CA GLU A 140 -16.49 2.66 -35.73
C GLU A 140 -15.40 2.15 -36.67
N ALA A 141 -14.61 1.18 -36.21
CA ALA A 141 -13.62 0.48 -37.02
C ALA A 141 -13.44 -0.96 -36.50
N ASP A 142 -13.38 -1.94 -37.41
CA ASP A 142 -13.15 -3.36 -37.09
C ASP A 142 -14.11 -3.99 -36.06
N GLY A 143 -15.33 -3.45 -35.92
CA GLY A 143 -16.32 -3.90 -34.92
C GLY A 143 -16.11 -3.32 -33.52
N TYR A 144 -15.36 -2.22 -33.42
CA TYR A 144 -15.10 -1.49 -32.18
C TYR A 144 -15.43 -0.02 -32.35
N SER A 145 -15.90 0.59 -31.26
CA SER A 145 -16.30 2.00 -31.21
C SER A 145 -15.22 2.83 -30.51
N PHE A 146 -14.92 4.01 -31.03
CA PHE A 146 -13.86 4.90 -30.53
C PHE A 146 -14.33 6.35 -30.44
N THR A 147 -13.95 7.04 -29.38
CA THR A 147 -14.06 8.50 -29.25
C THR A 147 -12.85 9.07 -28.51
N THR A 148 -12.59 10.36 -28.69
CA THR A 148 -11.51 11.07 -28.01
C THR A 148 -12.02 12.29 -27.25
N MET A 149 -11.40 12.58 -26.11
CA MET A 149 -11.71 13.71 -25.23
C MET A 149 -10.42 14.21 -24.61
N ASN A 150 -9.92 15.40 -25.00
CA ASN A 150 -8.78 16.08 -24.36
C ASN A 150 -7.59 15.17 -23.98
N GLY A 151 -7.02 14.46 -24.96
CA GLY A 151 -5.89 13.55 -24.72
C GLY A 151 -6.27 12.20 -24.09
N ILE A 152 -7.56 11.89 -24.03
CA ILE A 152 -8.09 10.57 -23.67
C ILE A 152 -8.63 9.91 -24.93
N LEU A 153 -8.32 8.63 -25.11
CA LEU A 153 -8.96 7.74 -26.07
C LEU A 153 -9.84 6.76 -25.28
N LEU A 154 -11.13 6.73 -25.61
CA LEU A 154 -12.08 5.74 -25.13
C LEU A 154 -12.41 4.81 -26.29
N ALA A 155 -12.32 3.50 -26.03
CA ALA A 155 -12.68 2.45 -26.97
C ALA A 155 -13.64 1.46 -26.29
N PHE A 156 -14.63 0.95 -27.01
CA PHE A 156 -15.57 -0.02 -26.44
C PHE A 156 -16.17 -0.97 -27.48
N ASN A 157 -16.78 -2.04 -26.98
CA ASN A 157 -17.66 -2.95 -27.69
C ASN A 157 -18.81 -3.38 -26.73
N ASN A 158 -19.58 -4.40 -27.10
CA ASN A 158 -20.68 -4.90 -26.28
C ASN A 158 -20.32 -5.44 -24.87
N SER A 159 -19.04 -5.71 -24.58
CA SER A 159 -18.61 -6.32 -23.31
C SER A 159 -17.66 -5.44 -22.50
N THR A 160 -16.88 -4.59 -23.16
CA THR A 160 -15.68 -3.97 -22.59
C THR A 160 -15.61 -2.51 -22.98
N VAL A 161 -15.31 -1.63 -22.02
CA VAL A 161 -14.90 -0.25 -22.25
C VAL A 161 -13.48 -0.08 -21.73
N MET A 162 -12.63 0.58 -22.51
CA MET A 162 -11.23 0.82 -22.20
C MET A 162 -10.89 2.29 -22.42
N ILE A 163 -10.16 2.87 -21.47
CA ILE A 163 -9.76 4.27 -21.46
C ILE A 163 -8.25 4.35 -21.33
N VAL A 164 -7.61 5.13 -22.19
CA VAL A 164 -6.16 5.38 -22.16
C VAL A 164 -5.85 6.86 -22.40
N THR A 165 -4.71 7.31 -21.90
CA THR A 165 -4.18 8.65 -22.22
C THR A 165 -3.29 8.59 -23.46
N VAL A 166 -3.52 9.51 -24.40
CA VAL A 166 -2.79 9.64 -25.67
C VAL A 166 -2.44 11.10 -25.94
N ASN A 167 -1.30 11.33 -26.59
CA ASN A 167 -0.81 12.64 -26.98
C ASN A 167 -0.58 12.70 -28.50
N GLY A 168 -1.46 13.42 -29.18
CA GLY A 168 -1.42 13.63 -30.63
C GLY A 168 -1.86 12.41 -31.45
N THR A 169 -2.14 12.66 -32.73
CA THR A 169 -2.78 11.71 -33.65
C THR A 169 -2.00 10.41 -33.84
N SER A 170 -0.67 10.48 -33.95
CA SER A 170 0.18 9.29 -34.16
C SER A 170 0.08 8.30 -32.99
N GLN A 171 0.03 8.82 -31.76
CA GLN A 171 -0.13 7.98 -30.57
C GLN A 171 -1.54 7.41 -30.49
N THR A 172 -2.56 8.20 -30.83
CA THR A 172 -3.97 7.76 -30.89
C THR A 172 -4.16 6.58 -31.85
N GLU A 173 -3.64 6.66 -33.08
CA GLU A 173 -3.82 5.58 -34.06
C GLU A 173 -3.08 4.29 -33.65
N LYS A 174 -1.89 4.41 -33.04
CA LYS A 174 -1.20 3.26 -32.44
C LYS A 174 -1.98 2.65 -31.28
N ALA A 175 -2.54 3.49 -30.42
CA ALA A 175 -3.34 3.05 -29.28
C ALA A 175 -4.63 2.35 -29.74
N LYS A 176 -5.35 2.88 -30.74
CA LYS A 176 -6.52 2.23 -31.34
C LYS A 176 -6.20 0.81 -31.80
N LYS A 177 -5.12 0.66 -32.59
CA LYS A 177 -4.67 -0.67 -33.05
C LYS A 177 -4.36 -1.60 -31.89
N GLY A 178 -3.58 -1.13 -30.90
CA GLY A 178 -3.25 -1.92 -29.72
C GLY A 178 -4.47 -2.36 -28.92
N ILE A 179 -5.43 -1.46 -28.70
CA ILE A 179 -6.68 -1.77 -27.98
C ILE A 179 -7.50 -2.80 -28.77
N THR A 180 -7.62 -2.66 -30.08
CA THR A 180 -8.29 -3.64 -30.94
C THR A 180 -7.66 -5.02 -30.82
N ASP A 181 -6.33 -5.12 -30.81
CA ASP A 181 -5.62 -6.39 -30.64
C ASP A 181 -5.90 -7.00 -29.24
N LEU A 182 -5.91 -6.17 -28.19
CA LEU A 182 -6.26 -6.62 -26.84
C LEU A 182 -7.72 -7.06 -26.72
N MET A 183 -8.67 -6.37 -27.33
CA MET A 183 -10.08 -6.75 -27.28
C MET A 183 -10.39 -8.03 -28.07
N LYS A 184 -9.52 -8.43 -29.00
CA LYS A 184 -9.58 -9.72 -29.71
C LYS A 184 -8.97 -10.87 -28.94
N GLN A 185 -8.17 -10.59 -27.90
CA GLN A 185 -7.42 -11.63 -27.21
C GLN A 185 -8.32 -12.53 -26.37
N THR A 186 -7.86 -13.76 -26.16
CA THR A 186 -8.55 -14.79 -25.39
C THR A 186 -7.90 -14.93 -24.01
N ALA A 187 -8.55 -15.69 -23.12
CA ALA A 187 -8.01 -16.06 -21.82
C ALA A 187 -6.59 -16.64 -21.86
N ASP A 188 -6.16 -17.24 -22.99
CA ASP A 188 -4.84 -17.85 -23.13
C ASP A 188 -3.70 -16.82 -23.18
N ASN A 189 -3.99 -15.60 -23.65
CA ASN A 189 -3.01 -14.52 -23.80
C ASN A 189 -3.24 -13.37 -22.82
N SER A 190 -4.22 -13.51 -21.92
CA SER A 190 -4.61 -12.47 -20.98
C SER A 190 -4.13 -12.76 -19.56
N ILE A 191 -4.27 -11.76 -18.69
CA ILE A 191 -3.87 -11.84 -17.30
C ILE A 191 -4.64 -12.89 -16.48
N VAL A 192 -5.77 -13.38 -16.97
CA VAL A 192 -6.66 -14.27 -16.20
C VAL A 192 -6.01 -15.62 -15.84
N LYS A 193 -4.93 -15.99 -16.53
CA LYS A 193 -4.09 -17.16 -16.22
C LYS A 193 -2.96 -16.88 -15.24
N CYS A 194 -2.65 -15.61 -14.97
CA CYS A 194 -1.61 -15.24 -14.02
C CYS A 194 -2.06 -15.62 -12.60
N GLY A 195 -1.24 -16.40 -11.89
CA GLY A 195 -1.58 -16.85 -10.54
C GLY A 195 -1.69 -15.68 -9.54
N ALA A 196 -0.91 -14.60 -9.73
CA ALA A 196 -1.03 -13.39 -8.91
C ALA A 196 -2.38 -12.69 -9.11
N PHE A 197 -2.87 -12.63 -10.35
CA PHE A 197 -4.19 -12.06 -10.66
C PHE A 197 -5.32 -12.92 -10.08
N GLN A 198 -5.24 -14.24 -10.22
CA GLN A 198 -6.22 -15.15 -9.62
C GLN A 198 -6.26 -15.03 -8.09
N LYS A 199 -5.10 -14.85 -7.45
CA LYS A 199 -5.02 -14.60 -6.00
C LYS A 199 -5.60 -13.24 -5.62
N MET A 200 -5.30 -12.20 -6.40
CA MET A 200 -5.87 -10.84 -6.22
C MET A 200 -7.41 -10.86 -6.32
N GLU A 201 -7.98 -11.59 -7.28
CA GLU A 201 -9.43 -11.67 -7.51
C GLU A 201 -10.19 -12.37 -6.36
N GLN A 202 -9.52 -13.23 -5.60
CA GLN A 202 -10.11 -13.87 -4.42
C GLN A 202 -10.24 -12.92 -3.22
N GLN A 203 -9.54 -11.78 -3.25
CA GLN A 203 -9.60 -10.80 -2.18
C GLN A 203 -10.89 -9.99 -2.23
N LYS A 204 -11.43 -9.65 -1.06
CA LYS A 204 -12.68 -8.89 -0.90
C LYS A 204 -12.42 -7.49 -0.35
N SER A 205 -11.47 -6.78 -0.94
CA SER A 205 -11.13 -5.42 -0.51
C SER A 205 -11.83 -4.37 -1.37
N ASP A 206 -11.81 -3.11 -0.92
CA ASP A 206 -12.32 -1.99 -1.72
C ASP A 206 -11.48 -1.75 -2.98
N VAL A 207 -10.17 -1.95 -2.85
CA VAL A 207 -9.22 -2.01 -3.96
C VAL A 207 -8.34 -3.23 -3.76
N ASN A 208 -8.34 -4.17 -4.70
CA ASN A 208 -7.35 -5.25 -4.75
C ASN A 208 -6.26 -4.87 -5.74
N PHE A 209 -5.03 -5.34 -5.56
CA PHE A 209 -3.96 -5.09 -6.50
C PHE A 209 -2.92 -6.20 -6.50
N PHE A 210 -2.18 -6.27 -7.59
CA PHE A 210 -0.83 -6.81 -7.57
C PHE A 210 0.14 -5.88 -8.31
N ALA A 211 1.41 -5.92 -7.90
CA ALA A 211 2.49 -5.19 -8.56
C ALA A 211 3.80 -5.97 -8.49
N SER A 212 4.49 -6.11 -9.62
CA SER A 212 5.86 -6.63 -9.62
C SER A 212 6.77 -5.70 -8.80
N MET A 213 7.62 -6.25 -7.93
CA MET A 213 8.51 -5.43 -7.10
C MET A 213 9.52 -4.63 -7.95
N LYS A 214 9.75 -5.03 -9.20
CA LYS A 214 10.53 -4.26 -10.20
C LYS A 214 9.91 -2.91 -10.55
N THR A 215 8.58 -2.79 -10.53
CA THR A 215 7.87 -1.55 -10.91
C THR A 215 7.83 -0.52 -9.78
N ILE A 216 8.07 -0.96 -8.54
CA ILE A 216 8.21 -0.07 -7.38
C ILE A 216 9.41 0.85 -7.60
N PRO A 217 9.30 2.18 -7.37
CA PRO A 217 10.41 3.12 -7.53
C PRO A 217 11.64 2.69 -6.74
N ALA A 218 12.84 2.88 -7.31
CA ALA A 218 14.09 2.33 -6.78
C ALA A 218 14.38 2.73 -5.32
N THR A 219 14.00 3.95 -4.93
CA THR A 219 14.15 4.48 -3.57
C THR A 219 13.37 3.70 -2.52
N TYR A 220 12.17 3.24 -2.85
CA TYR A 220 11.34 2.40 -1.98
C TYR A 220 11.73 0.93 -2.10
N ARG A 221 12.05 0.50 -3.33
CA ARG A 221 12.47 -0.87 -3.62
C ARG A 221 13.74 -1.26 -2.87
N SER A 222 14.74 -0.37 -2.80
CA SER A 222 15.98 -0.65 -2.06
C SER A 222 15.69 -0.93 -0.58
N GLN A 223 14.81 -0.14 0.04
CA GLN A 223 14.40 -0.31 1.42
C GLN A 223 13.62 -1.62 1.63
N ALA A 224 12.64 -1.89 0.76
CA ALA A 224 11.88 -3.14 0.81
C ALA A 224 12.75 -4.38 0.57
N SER A 225 13.82 -4.25 -0.22
CA SER A 225 14.75 -5.35 -0.52
C SER A 225 15.81 -5.57 0.56
N MET A 226 16.00 -4.65 1.51
CA MET A 226 16.98 -4.85 2.59
C MET A 226 16.67 -6.08 3.45
N GLY A 227 15.38 -6.39 3.56
CA GLY A 227 14.88 -7.56 4.26
C GLY A 227 14.65 -8.74 3.35
N LEU A 228 15.20 -8.81 2.13
CA LEU A 228 15.11 -9.97 1.24
C LEU A 228 16.44 -10.73 1.16
N PRO A 229 16.42 -12.06 0.90
CA PRO A 229 17.64 -12.81 0.66
C PRO A 229 18.37 -12.30 -0.58
N ALA A 230 19.71 -12.30 -0.57
CA ALA A 230 20.52 -11.66 -1.61
C ALA A 230 20.34 -12.29 -3.01
N GLU A 231 19.93 -13.55 -3.07
CA GLU A 231 19.67 -14.32 -4.28
C GLU A 231 18.34 -13.96 -4.94
N VAL A 232 17.41 -13.37 -4.18
CA VAL A 232 16.07 -13.06 -4.67
C VAL A 232 16.08 -11.76 -5.46
N LYS A 233 15.70 -11.84 -6.73
CA LYS A 233 15.59 -10.65 -7.58
C LYS A 233 14.22 -10.01 -7.37
N PRO A 234 14.10 -8.67 -7.43
CA PRO A 234 12.80 -8.00 -7.38
C PRO A 234 11.83 -8.42 -8.49
N GLU A 235 12.32 -8.90 -9.62
CA GLU A 235 11.45 -9.38 -10.71
C GLU A 235 10.80 -10.73 -10.43
N ASP A 236 11.35 -11.51 -9.48
CA ASP A 236 10.78 -12.79 -9.06
C ASP A 236 9.69 -12.62 -7.99
N ILE A 237 9.47 -11.41 -7.48
CA ILE A 237 8.46 -11.11 -6.46
C ILE A 237 7.37 -10.21 -7.04
N THR A 238 6.13 -10.63 -6.83
CA THR A 238 4.93 -9.81 -7.02
C THR A 238 4.29 -9.55 -5.67
N LEU A 239 4.05 -8.29 -5.33
CA LEU A 239 3.24 -7.94 -4.16
C LEU A 239 1.76 -8.13 -4.54
N VAL A 240 1.00 -8.89 -3.77
CA VAL A 240 -0.45 -9.04 -3.92
C VAL A 240 -1.12 -8.52 -2.66
N GLY A 241 -2.15 -7.70 -2.78
CA GLY A 241 -2.75 -7.07 -1.61
C GLY A 241 -4.05 -6.35 -1.87
N GLY A 242 -4.61 -5.80 -0.80
CA GLY A 242 -5.87 -5.09 -0.83
C GLY A 242 -5.93 -3.95 0.18
N LEU A 243 -6.59 -2.87 -0.21
CA LEU A 243 -6.84 -1.67 0.56
C LEU A 243 -8.31 -1.63 0.97
N ASN A 244 -8.56 -1.38 2.25
CA ASN A 244 -9.90 -1.23 2.81
C ASN A 244 -10.04 0.08 3.58
N PHE A 245 -11.18 0.73 3.38
CA PHE A 245 -11.64 1.84 4.21
C PHE A 245 -12.64 1.28 5.23
N GLU A 246 -12.20 1.24 6.47
CA GLU A 246 -12.97 0.77 7.63
C GLU A 246 -13.34 1.96 8.52
N LYS A 247 -14.12 1.72 9.58
CA LYS A 247 -14.41 2.77 10.57
C LYS A 247 -13.13 3.19 11.29
N GLY A 248 -12.78 4.46 11.17
CA GLY A 248 -11.57 5.05 11.73
C GLY A 248 -10.24 4.45 11.27
N LYS A 249 -10.22 3.66 10.18
CA LYS A 249 -9.00 2.96 9.76
C LYS A 249 -8.93 2.77 8.26
N ILE A 250 -7.77 3.03 7.67
CA ILE A 250 -7.43 2.63 6.30
C ILE A 250 -6.43 1.49 6.43
N ALA A 251 -6.81 0.30 5.99
CA ALA A 251 -6.02 -0.91 6.15
C ALA A 251 -5.51 -1.40 4.79
N LEU A 252 -4.20 -1.53 4.68
CA LEU A 252 -3.51 -2.14 3.53
C LEU A 252 -2.94 -3.48 3.97
N LYS A 253 -3.47 -4.58 3.41
CA LYS A 253 -2.97 -5.93 3.63
C LYS A 253 -2.29 -6.43 2.38
N SER A 254 -1.11 -7.00 2.50
CA SER A 254 -0.35 -7.49 1.36
C SER A 254 0.53 -8.67 1.73
N GLU A 255 0.92 -9.44 0.72
CA GLU A 255 1.81 -10.58 0.84
C GLU A 255 2.69 -10.68 -0.40
N ASN A 256 3.86 -11.29 -0.24
CA ASN A 256 4.72 -11.62 -1.37
C ASN A 256 4.17 -12.84 -2.10
N TYR A 257 4.09 -12.75 -3.43
CA TYR A 257 3.69 -13.82 -4.33
C TYR A 257 4.82 -14.10 -5.32
N THR A 258 5.06 -15.37 -5.61
CA THR A 258 5.98 -15.81 -6.65
C THR A 258 5.55 -17.19 -7.14
N GLU A 259 5.78 -17.48 -8.42
CA GLU A 259 5.64 -18.84 -8.96
C GLU A 259 6.95 -19.63 -8.84
N ASN A 260 8.07 -18.98 -8.52
CA ASN A 260 9.38 -19.61 -8.39
C ASN A 260 9.52 -20.32 -7.02
N ASP A 261 9.49 -21.65 -7.03
CA ASP A 261 9.54 -22.47 -5.81
C ASP A 261 10.83 -22.28 -5.00
N ALA A 262 11.97 -21.99 -5.65
CA ALA A 262 13.20 -21.68 -4.93
C ALA A 262 13.08 -20.36 -4.16
N VAL A 263 12.46 -19.34 -4.76
CA VAL A 263 12.19 -18.06 -4.11
C VAL A 263 11.19 -18.23 -2.97
N LYS A 264 10.12 -19.03 -3.13
CA LYS A 264 9.18 -19.35 -2.04
C LYS A 264 9.92 -19.95 -0.83
N ALA A 265 10.81 -20.90 -1.07
CA ALA A 265 11.58 -21.55 0.00
C ALA A 265 12.49 -20.55 0.73
N LEU A 266 13.14 -19.64 0.00
CA LEU A 266 13.98 -18.60 0.57
C LEU A 266 13.17 -17.60 1.43
N LEU A 267 12.02 -17.13 0.94
CA LEU A 267 11.13 -16.24 1.70
C LEU A 267 10.61 -16.90 2.97
N LYS A 268 10.21 -18.17 2.90
CA LYS A 268 9.76 -18.94 4.06
C LYS A 268 10.86 -19.09 5.11
N LYS A 269 12.07 -19.48 4.69
CA LYS A 269 13.24 -19.62 5.58
C LYS A 269 13.56 -18.30 6.29
N GLN A 270 13.49 -17.20 5.55
CA GLN A 270 13.69 -15.87 6.11
C GLN A 270 12.67 -15.53 7.19
N MET A 271 11.39 -15.80 6.95
CA MET A 271 10.34 -15.55 7.94
C MET A 271 10.50 -16.40 9.21
N GLU A 272 10.94 -17.65 9.07
CA GLU A 272 11.20 -18.55 10.20
C GLU A 272 12.33 -18.07 11.11
N SER A 273 13.19 -17.16 10.64
CA SER A 273 14.22 -16.49 11.44
C SER A 273 13.65 -15.51 12.47
N PHE A 274 12.39 -15.10 12.33
CA PHE A 274 11.72 -14.23 13.29
C PHE A 274 10.94 -15.03 14.34
N GLY A 275 10.88 -14.49 15.56
CA GLY A 275 9.99 -14.92 16.62
C GLY A 275 8.64 -14.18 16.56
N LYS A 276 7.79 -14.44 17.56
CA LYS A 276 6.58 -13.64 17.81
C LYS A 276 6.84 -12.65 18.93
N THR A 277 6.31 -11.45 18.79
CA THR A 277 6.39 -10.37 19.78
C THR A 277 5.45 -10.62 20.96
N ASN A 278 5.91 -10.30 22.17
CA ASN A 278 5.11 -10.33 23.39
C ASN A 278 4.74 -8.94 23.93
N GLY A 279 5.41 -7.89 23.45
CA GLY A 279 5.32 -6.55 24.00
C GLY A 279 6.06 -6.38 25.33
N THR A 280 7.11 -7.17 25.57
CA THR A 280 7.83 -7.27 26.85
C THR A 280 8.22 -5.90 27.40
N PHE A 281 8.75 -5.03 26.53
CA PHE A 281 9.33 -3.75 26.91
C PHE A 281 8.38 -2.56 26.82
N ALA A 282 7.15 -2.73 26.33
CA ALA A 282 6.21 -1.62 26.10
C ALA A 282 5.97 -0.75 27.35
N LYS A 283 6.07 -1.31 28.56
CA LYS A 283 5.93 -0.57 29.83
C LYS A 283 7.08 0.43 30.10
N TYR A 284 8.24 0.25 29.48
CA TYR A 284 9.42 1.09 29.70
C TYR A 284 9.49 2.29 28.76
N PHE A 285 8.67 2.29 27.70
CA PHE A 285 8.59 3.38 26.76
C PHE A 285 7.44 4.32 27.13
N PRO A 286 7.66 5.64 27.17
CA PRO A 286 6.58 6.60 27.37
C PRO A 286 5.51 6.48 26.28
N ALA A 287 4.25 6.75 26.61
CA ALA A 287 3.15 6.79 25.63
C ALA A 287 3.39 7.82 24.51
N SER A 288 4.19 8.86 24.79
CA SER A 288 4.60 9.90 23.83
C SER A 288 5.76 9.49 22.93
N THR A 289 6.15 8.21 22.90
CA THR A 289 7.17 7.71 21.96
C THR A 289 6.71 7.99 20.52
N LEU A 290 7.56 8.66 19.74
CA LEU A 290 7.23 9.15 18.39
C LEU A 290 7.12 8.02 17.38
N MET A 291 8.05 7.07 17.45
CA MET A 291 8.05 5.84 16.67
C MET A 291 8.50 4.71 17.57
N PHE A 292 7.74 3.63 17.59
CA PHE A 292 8.02 2.42 18.35
C PHE A 292 8.13 1.23 17.41
N LEU A 293 9.18 0.46 17.57
CA LEU A 293 9.46 -0.77 16.85
C LEU A 293 9.53 -1.90 17.87
N ASN A 294 8.83 -3.00 17.63
CA ASN A 294 8.99 -4.24 18.36
C ASN A 294 9.15 -5.40 17.38
N ILE A 295 10.20 -6.20 17.57
CA ILE A 295 10.52 -7.34 16.72
C ILE A 295 10.66 -8.58 17.60
N GLY A 296 9.99 -9.66 17.22
CA GLY A 296 10.24 -10.97 17.79
C GLY A 296 11.47 -11.57 17.11
N VAL A 297 12.52 -11.88 17.86
CA VAL A 297 13.82 -12.27 17.32
C VAL A 297 14.23 -13.65 17.81
N LYS A 298 14.73 -14.47 16.87
CA LYS A 298 15.62 -15.61 17.14
C LYS A 298 17.03 -15.17 16.76
N GLY A 299 17.91 -14.97 17.75
CA GLY A 299 19.18 -14.26 17.58
C GLY A 299 20.07 -14.75 16.44
N GLU A 300 20.22 -16.07 16.30
CA GLU A 300 21.00 -16.66 15.20
C GLU A 300 20.35 -16.41 13.83
N GLY A 301 19.02 -16.47 13.75
CA GLY A 301 18.28 -16.16 12.52
C GLY A 301 18.45 -14.71 12.10
N LEU A 302 18.39 -13.78 13.06
CA LEU A 302 18.64 -12.36 12.79
C LEU A 302 20.08 -12.09 12.34
N TYR A 303 21.08 -12.73 12.98
CA TYR A 303 22.47 -12.61 12.54
C TYR A 303 22.65 -13.12 11.11
N ASN A 304 22.10 -14.30 10.78
CA ASN A 304 22.21 -14.88 9.44
C ASN A 304 21.64 -13.93 8.38
N LEU A 305 20.44 -13.38 8.63
CA LEU A 305 19.82 -12.38 7.77
C LEU A 305 20.72 -11.15 7.56
N LEU A 306 21.25 -10.57 8.64
CA LEU A 306 22.14 -9.41 8.56
C LEU A 306 23.46 -9.74 7.86
N SER A 307 24.01 -10.93 8.09
CA SER A 307 25.27 -11.37 7.46
C SER A 307 25.14 -11.55 5.95
N GLU A 308 23.94 -11.83 5.44
CA GLU A 308 23.66 -11.89 4.01
C GLU A 308 23.51 -10.46 3.41
N ASN A 309 23.17 -9.46 4.22
CA ASN A 309 23.02 -8.08 3.79
C ASN A 309 24.39 -7.46 3.41
N LYS A 310 24.46 -6.84 2.22
CA LYS A 310 25.70 -6.25 1.67
C LYS A 310 26.20 -5.07 2.51
N GLU A 311 25.31 -4.20 2.97
CA GLU A 311 25.67 -3.02 3.75
C GLU A 311 26.21 -3.41 5.13
N PHE A 312 25.59 -4.40 5.75
CA PHE A 312 26.09 -4.98 7.00
C PHE A 312 27.49 -5.59 6.81
N ARG A 313 27.71 -6.40 5.77
CA ARG A 313 29.04 -6.96 5.45
C ARG A 313 30.10 -5.91 5.15
N ASN A 314 29.72 -4.80 4.53
CA ASN A 314 30.64 -3.69 4.27
C ASN A 314 30.99 -2.92 5.55
N THR A 315 30.10 -2.94 6.55
CA THR A 315 30.27 -2.21 7.82
C THR A 315 30.98 -3.05 8.88
N ILE A 316 30.65 -4.34 8.95
CA ILE A 316 31.22 -5.30 9.89
C ILE A 316 32.35 -6.07 9.21
N SER A 317 33.59 -5.79 9.63
CA SER A 317 34.77 -6.53 9.14
C SER A 317 34.70 -8.00 9.54
N ILE A 318 35.22 -8.90 8.70
CA ILE A 318 35.31 -10.35 8.95
C ILE A 318 35.95 -10.66 10.30
N ALA A 319 36.98 -9.90 10.70
CA ALA A 319 37.68 -10.05 11.97
C ALA A 319 36.81 -9.77 13.22
N LYS A 320 35.59 -9.25 13.06
CA LYS A 320 34.61 -8.95 14.12
C LYS A 320 33.38 -9.84 14.02
N ALA A 321 33.35 -10.77 13.06
CA ALA A 321 32.15 -11.53 12.73
C ALA A 321 31.72 -12.45 13.87
N ASP A 322 32.68 -13.03 14.61
CA ASP A 322 32.41 -13.97 15.70
C ASP A 322 31.85 -13.25 16.94
N GLU A 323 32.43 -12.12 17.36
CA GLU A 323 31.91 -11.34 18.49
C GLU A 323 30.52 -10.76 18.19
N VAL A 324 30.32 -10.28 16.96
CA VAL A 324 29.03 -9.79 16.51
C VAL A 324 28.02 -10.94 16.46
N LYS A 325 28.42 -12.12 15.96
CA LYS A 325 27.57 -13.32 15.95
C LYS A 325 27.16 -13.74 17.35
N GLU A 326 28.07 -13.74 18.30
CA GLU A 326 27.77 -14.09 19.69
C GLU A 326 26.78 -13.10 20.31
N LEU A 327 26.97 -11.79 20.08
CA LEU A 327 26.05 -10.75 20.54
C LEU A 327 24.64 -10.95 19.97
N PHE A 328 24.51 -11.05 18.65
CA PHE A 328 23.20 -11.25 18.01
C PHE A 328 22.58 -12.60 18.39
N GLY A 329 23.38 -13.66 18.47
CA GLY A 329 22.95 -15.00 18.90
C GLY A 329 22.44 -15.07 20.35
N SER A 330 22.79 -14.08 21.16
CA SER A 330 22.27 -13.93 22.53
C SER A 330 20.80 -13.46 22.56
N PHE A 331 20.30 -12.81 21.50
CA PHE A 331 18.93 -12.32 21.47
C PHE A 331 17.92 -13.45 21.37
N ASN A 332 16.90 -13.44 22.23
CA ASN A 332 15.84 -14.44 22.21
C ASN A 332 14.58 -13.90 22.88
N GLY A 333 13.64 -13.43 22.07
CA GLY A 333 12.43 -12.77 22.55
C GLY A 333 12.21 -11.44 21.84
N ASP A 334 11.78 -10.43 22.58
CA ASP A 334 11.50 -9.12 22.01
C ASP A 334 12.81 -8.31 21.85
N ILE A 335 12.89 -7.54 20.77
CA ILE A 335 13.74 -6.36 20.67
C ILE A 335 12.82 -5.19 20.41
N SER A 336 12.83 -4.21 21.32
CA SER A 336 12.04 -3.00 21.19
C SER A 336 12.94 -1.77 21.07
N ALA A 337 12.64 -0.89 20.10
CA ALA A 337 13.30 0.39 19.94
C ALA A 337 12.27 1.52 19.86
N GLY A 338 12.61 2.67 20.42
CA GLY A 338 11.75 3.84 20.46
C GLY A 338 12.52 5.09 20.09
N LEU A 339 12.00 5.84 19.13
CA LEU A 339 12.37 7.22 18.87
C LEU A 339 11.60 8.09 19.86
N ILE A 340 12.30 8.65 20.84
CA ILE A 340 11.68 9.36 21.96
C ILE A 340 11.50 10.83 21.66
N ASN A 341 12.49 11.48 21.04
CA ASN A 341 12.44 12.90 20.74
C ASN A 341 13.30 13.25 19.52
N VAL A 342 12.93 14.33 18.82
CA VAL A 342 13.69 14.91 17.71
C VAL A 342 13.86 16.39 17.96
N THR A 343 15.10 16.87 17.88
CA THR A 343 15.43 18.30 17.95
C THR A 343 16.30 18.69 16.75
N ARG A 344 16.35 19.97 16.41
CA ARG A 344 16.98 20.43 15.16
C ARG A 344 18.51 20.26 15.12
N ASN A 345 19.16 20.29 16.28
CA ASN A 345 20.62 20.49 16.40
C ASN A 345 21.35 19.35 17.13
N ILE A 346 20.63 18.30 17.54
CA ILE A 346 21.19 17.16 18.27
C ILE A 346 20.67 15.88 17.62
N ALA A 347 21.46 14.81 17.68
CA ALA A 347 21.03 13.48 17.25
C ALA A 347 19.67 13.12 17.91
N PRO A 348 18.76 12.45 17.19
CA PRO A 348 17.48 12.06 17.76
C PRO A 348 17.66 11.19 19.01
N THR A 349 16.83 11.41 20.02
CA THR A 349 16.88 10.64 21.27
C THR A 349 16.22 9.29 21.06
N PHE A 350 16.92 8.20 21.41
CA PHE A 350 16.38 6.85 21.26
C PHE A 350 16.51 6.03 22.54
N MET A 351 15.68 4.99 22.66
CA MET A 351 15.80 3.94 23.66
C MET A 351 15.67 2.58 22.97
N LEU A 352 16.51 1.62 23.34
CA LEU A 352 16.45 0.24 22.89
C LEU A 352 16.46 -0.69 24.09
N TYR A 353 15.66 -1.74 24.02
CA TYR A 353 15.69 -2.89 24.93
C TYR A 353 15.70 -4.19 24.13
N ALA A 354 16.37 -5.21 24.65
CA ALA A 354 16.36 -6.55 24.07
C ALA A 354 16.37 -7.65 25.13
N ASP A 355 15.61 -8.72 24.88
CA ASP A 355 15.69 -9.96 25.65
C ASP A 355 16.98 -10.70 25.27
N VAL A 356 17.87 -10.91 26.24
CA VAL A 356 19.14 -11.62 26.05
C VAL A 356 19.20 -12.90 26.88
N LYS A 357 19.84 -13.94 26.35
CA LYS A 357 20.07 -15.22 27.05
C LYS A 357 20.98 -15.03 28.28
N ASN A 358 22.01 -14.21 28.16
CA ASN A 358 22.97 -13.87 29.22
C ASN A 358 23.76 -12.60 28.82
N GLY A 359 24.61 -12.09 29.72
CA GLY A 359 25.41 -10.89 29.48
C GLY A 359 26.86 -11.10 29.03
N ASN A 360 27.27 -12.34 28.81
CA ASN A 360 28.65 -12.68 28.53
C ASN A 360 29.14 -12.02 27.23
N ALA A 361 28.26 -11.95 26.21
CA ALA A 361 28.59 -11.34 24.93
C ALA A 361 28.94 -9.84 25.06
N LEU A 362 28.30 -9.12 25.97
CA LEU A 362 28.58 -7.70 26.18
C LEU A 362 29.89 -7.49 26.95
N GLU A 363 30.14 -8.32 27.96
CA GLU A 363 31.40 -8.32 28.70
C GLU A 363 32.59 -8.66 27.78
N ALA A 364 32.42 -9.66 26.89
CA ALA A 364 33.41 -10.04 25.90
C ALA A 364 33.68 -8.88 24.91
N LEU A 365 32.63 -8.22 24.42
CA LEU A 365 32.75 -7.06 23.54
C LEU A 365 33.54 -5.92 24.21
N TYR A 366 33.31 -5.67 25.51
CA TYR A 366 34.08 -4.67 26.26
C TYR A 366 35.54 -5.08 26.46
N LYS A 367 35.81 -6.31 26.89
CA LYS A 367 37.18 -6.83 27.07
C LYS A 367 37.98 -6.77 25.78
N ASN A 368 37.32 -7.02 24.66
CA ASN A 368 37.91 -6.98 23.33
C ASN A 368 37.76 -5.62 22.64
N LYS A 369 37.41 -4.53 23.34
CA LYS A 369 37.13 -3.22 22.70
C LYS A 369 38.26 -2.69 21.80
N GLN A 370 39.51 -3.10 22.04
CA GLN A 370 40.64 -2.73 21.19
C GLN A 370 40.57 -3.35 19.78
N SER A 371 39.95 -4.51 19.61
CA SER A 371 39.73 -5.14 18.29
C SER A 371 38.64 -4.46 17.48
N LEU A 372 37.82 -3.61 18.11
CA LEU A 372 36.70 -2.91 17.45
C LEU A 372 37.15 -1.80 16.50
N GLY A 373 38.45 -1.45 16.47
CA GLY A 373 38.99 -0.47 15.52
C GLY A 373 38.41 0.94 15.68
N MET A 374 38.20 1.36 16.93
CA MET A 374 37.64 2.67 17.29
C MET A 374 38.50 3.81 16.73
N LYS A 375 37.85 4.84 16.18
CA LYS A 375 38.54 6.02 15.63
C LYS A 375 39.13 6.87 16.75
N ARG A 376 40.05 7.76 16.39
CA ARG A 376 40.64 8.71 17.35
C ARG A 376 39.55 9.59 17.99
N GLY A 377 39.41 9.48 19.31
CA GLY A 377 38.38 10.18 20.09
C GLY A 377 37.11 9.37 20.36
N GLU A 378 37.10 8.09 19.97
CA GLU A 378 36.10 7.10 20.35
C GLU A 378 36.64 6.19 21.45
N ASP A 379 35.85 5.87 22.47
CA ASP A 379 36.20 4.89 23.49
C ASP A 379 34.93 4.27 24.10
N ILE A 380 35.05 3.05 24.62
CA ILE A 380 34.04 2.42 25.47
C ILE A 380 34.54 2.47 26.90
N ILE A 381 33.82 3.18 27.77
CA ILE A 381 34.17 3.36 29.18
C ILE A 381 33.20 2.54 30.02
N GLN A 382 33.72 1.80 30.99
CA GLN A 382 32.90 1.10 31.97
C GLN A 382 32.44 2.09 33.04
N LEU A 383 31.12 2.18 33.25
CA LEU A 383 30.50 3.02 34.27
C LEU A 383 30.19 2.24 35.55
N GLY A 384 29.90 0.95 35.40
CA GLY A 384 29.57 0.02 36.48
C GLY A 384 29.69 -1.43 36.01
N LYS A 385 29.26 -2.37 36.85
CA LYS A 385 29.17 -3.77 36.44
C LYS A 385 28.11 -3.90 35.34
N ASP A 386 28.49 -4.44 34.18
CA ASP A 386 27.63 -4.61 33.00
C ASP A 386 27.03 -3.31 32.45
N GLU A 387 27.63 -2.15 32.77
CA GLU A 387 27.20 -0.83 32.34
C GLU A 387 28.34 -0.06 31.67
N TYR A 388 28.10 0.41 30.46
CA TYR A 388 29.12 1.01 29.60
C TYR A 388 28.60 2.28 28.91
N VAL A 389 29.53 3.13 28.50
CA VAL A 389 29.26 4.24 27.59
C VAL A 389 30.22 4.22 26.43
N TYR A 390 29.70 4.19 25.22
CA TYR A 390 30.45 4.47 24.02
C TYR A 390 30.46 5.98 23.79
N LYS A 391 31.63 6.60 23.92
CA LYS A 391 31.84 8.03 23.73
C LYS A 391 32.34 8.30 22.32
N THR A 392 31.77 9.30 21.67
CA THR A 392 32.27 9.88 20.43
C THR A 392 32.33 11.40 20.57
N LYS A 393 32.88 12.12 19.58
CA LYS A 393 32.88 13.59 19.57
C LYS A 393 31.48 14.21 19.50
N GLY A 394 30.50 13.49 18.95
CA GLY A 394 29.16 14.03 18.66
C GLY A 394 28.02 13.44 19.48
N MET A 395 28.23 12.31 20.16
CA MET A 395 27.20 11.60 20.90
C MET A 395 27.81 10.60 21.88
N ASN A 396 27.14 10.40 23.02
CA ASN A 396 27.40 9.29 23.93
C ASN A 396 26.28 8.26 23.77
N ILE A 397 26.60 6.98 23.79
CA ILE A 397 25.63 5.89 23.83
C ILE A 397 25.88 5.09 25.10
N PHE A 398 24.95 5.17 26.03
CA PHE A 398 24.89 4.34 27.23
C PHE A 398 24.29 3.00 26.88
N PHE A 399 24.93 1.90 27.25
CA PHE A 399 24.44 0.56 26.98
C PHE A 399 24.92 -0.40 28.06
N GLY A 400 24.16 -1.47 28.28
CA GLY A 400 24.44 -2.38 29.37
C GLY A 400 23.41 -3.47 29.51
N ILE A 401 23.50 -4.21 30.60
CA ILE A 401 22.53 -5.24 30.97
C ILE A 401 22.00 -4.95 32.37
N LYS A 402 20.68 -5.00 32.51
CA LYS A 402 19.98 -4.86 33.78
C LYS A 402 18.87 -5.90 33.83
N ASP A 403 18.78 -6.67 34.91
CA ASP A 403 17.75 -7.71 35.10
C ASP A 403 17.62 -8.69 33.91
N LYS A 404 18.76 -9.09 33.32
CA LYS A 404 18.86 -9.94 32.10
C LYS A 404 18.29 -9.31 30.82
N GLN A 405 18.11 -8.00 30.80
CA GLN A 405 17.66 -7.25 29.65
C GLN A 405 18.79 -6.33 29.20
N MET A 406 19.12 -6.37 27.91
CA MET A 406 20.04 -5.41 27.34
C MET A 406 19.31 -4.09 27.10
N TYR A 407 20.02 -2.98 27.26
CA TYR A 407 19.52 -1.66 26.90
C TYR A 407 20.58 -0.85 26.13
N ALA A 408 20.12 0.12 25.34
CA ALA A 408 20.97 1.15 24.76
C ALA A 408 20.21 2.47 24.58
N THR A 409 20.85 3.62 24.86
CA THR A 409 20.27 4.96 24.67
C THR A 409 21.37 6.01 24.54
N ASN A 410 21.09 7.11 23.85
CA ASN A 410 21.97 8.28 23.81
C ASN A 410 21.61 9.37 24.83
N ASP A 411 20.65 9.12 25.73
CA ASP A 411 20.20 10.08 26.73
C ASP A 411 20.51 9.61 28.15
N GLU A 412 21.14 10.49 28.93
CA GLU A 412 21.60 10.17 30.28
C GLU A 412 20.43 10.02 31.27
N LEU A 413 19.32 10.74 31.07
CA LEU A 413 18.13 10.63 31.91
C LEU A 413 17.40 9.31 31.66
N LEU A 414 17.31 8.88 30.40
CA LEU A 414 16.78 7.56 30.04
C LEU A 414 17.66 6.45 30.63
N TYR A 415 18.99 6.55 30.50
CA TYR A 415 19.94 5.62 31.10
C TYR A 415 19.73 5.47 32.62
N LYS A 416 19.63 6.58 33.36
CA LYS A 416 19.39 6.58 34.82
C LYS A 416 18.05 5.96 35.23
N ASN A 417 17.11 5.83 34.29
CA ASN A 417 15.77 5.28 34.51
C ASN A 417 15.55 3.91 33.85
N VAL A 418 16.59 3.28 33.31
CA VAL A 418 16.49 1.93 32.73
C VAL A 418 15.82 0.95 33.69
N GLY A 419 14.87 0.17 33.18
CA GLY A 419 14.12 -0.83 33.94
C GLY A 419 13.01 -0.27 34.83
N LYS A 420 12.81 1.06 34.90
CA LYS A 420 11.65 1.66 35.55
C LYS A 420 10.52 1.83 34.55
N ALA A 421 9.31 1.46 34.93
CA ALA A 421 8.13 1.68 34.10
C ALA A 421 7.87 3.18 33.93
N ALA A 422 7.40 3.58 32.74
CA ALA A 422 6.91 4.93 32.51
C ALA A 422 5.52 5.11 33.14
N ASP A 423 5.21 6.30 33.67
CA ASP A 423 3.92 6.59 34.31
C ASP A 423 2.73 6.38 33.38
N LYS A 424 2.85 6.88 32.13
CA LYS A 424 2.01 6.51 31.00
C LYS A 424 2.90 5.90 29.95
N SER A 425 2.62 4.66 29.59
CA SER A 425 3.49 3.87 28.74
C SER A 425 2.83 3.50 27.42
N ILE A 426 3.58 2.83 26.54
CA ILE A 426 3.00 2.28 25.30
C ILE A 426 1.90 1.26 25.60
N LYS A 427 1.85 0.64 26.79
CA LYS A 427 0.71 -0.24 27.16
C LYS A 427 -0.64 0.49 27.18
N ASP A 428 -0.61 1.81 27.35
CA ASP A 428 -1.78 2.67 27.39
C ASP A 428 -2.09 3.29 26.01
N ALA A 429 -1.25 3.03 25.01
CA ALA A 429 -1.42 3.55 23.66
C ALA A 429 -2.56 2.83 22.91
N PRO A 430 -3.26 3.51 21.99
CA PRO A 430 -4.39 2.93 21.26
C PRO A 430 -4.02 1.76 20.33
N TYR A 431 -2.73 1.54 20.08
CA TYR A 431 -2.19 0.47 19.23
C TYR A 431 -1.54 -0.68 20.04
N ALA A 432 -1.58 -0.63 21.37
CA ALA A 432 -0.84 -1.57 22.23
C ALA A 432 -1.27 -3.04 22.02
N SER A 433 -2.57 -3.26 21.79
CA SER A 433 -3.16 -4.59 21.56
C SER A 433 -2.66 -5.25 20.28
N ASP A 434 -2.35 -4.45 19.26
CA ASP A 434 -2.17 -4.92 17.89
C ASP A 434 -0.76 -5.50 17.68
N MET A 435 0.14 -5.21 18.61
CA MET A 435 1.53 -5.66 18.58
C MET A 435 1.68 -7.15 18.87
N LYS A 436 0.86 -7.74 19.75
CA LYS A 436 1.11 -9.09 20.28
C LYS A 436 0.91 -10.15 19.19
N GLY A 437 1.84 -11.11 19.08
CA GLY A 437 1.74 -12.21 18.12
C GLY A 437 2.17 -11.86 16.69
N LYS A 438 2.59 -10.61 16.45
CA LYS A 438 3.25 -10.18 15.22
C LYS A 438 4.70 -10.66 15.20
N ASN A 439 5.30 -10.73 14.03
CA ASN A 439 6.73 -10.96 13.87
C ASN A 439 7.49 -9.63 14.00
N ILE A 440 6.96 -8.58 13.35
CA ILE A 440 7.41 -7.21 13.43
C ILE A 440 6.19 -6.33 13.68
N PHE A 441 6.33 -5.33 14.53
CA PHE A 441 5.34 -4.29 14.75
C PHE A 441 6.03 -2.93 14.83
N VAL A 442 5.49 -1.95 14.11
CA VAL A 442 5.91 -0.55 14.12
C VAL A 442 4.68 0.30 14.37
N ALA A 443 4.81 1.31 15.22
CA ALA A 443 3.82 2.36 15.39
C ALA A 443 4.48 3.72 15.27
N ILE A 444 3.86 4.64 14.53
CA ILE A 444 4.23 6.05 14.43
C ILE A 444 3.11 6.86 15.07
N ASN A 445 3.42 7.54 16.16
CA ASN A 445 2.47 8.27 16.98
C ASN A 445 2.27 9.69 16.42
N ALA A 446 1.16 9.90 15.69
CA ALA A 446 0.89 11.19 15.05
C ALA A 446 0.66 12.29 16.10
N ASP A 447 -0.04 11.98 17.19
CA ASP A 447 -0.28 12.94 18.29
C ASP A 447 1.04 13.43 18.91
N ALA A 448 1.94 12.51 19.24
CA ALA A 448 3.22 12.88 19.82
C ALA A 448 4.11 13.66 18.85
N ILE A 449 4.06 13.35 17.55
CA ILE A 449 4.80 14.09 16.52
C ILE A 449 4.26 15.51 16.37
N LEU A 450 2.95 15.69 16.31
CA LEU A 450 2.31 17.01 16.22
C LEU A 450 2.57 17.87 17.46
N ASP A 451 2.82 17.23 18.60
CA ASP A 451 3.16 17.91 19.84
C ASP A 451 4.60 18.42 19.92
N LEU A 452 5.49 17.98 19.03
CA LEU A 452 6.88 18.42 19.01
C LEU A 452 6.99 19.93 18.78
N THR A 453 7.88 20.58 19.53
CA THR A 453 8.15 22.02 19.42
C THR A 453 8.55 22.43 18.00
N VAL A 454 9.32 21.60 17.29
CA VAL A 454 9.73 21.88 15.90
C VAL A 454 8.53 21.86 14.94
N VAL A 455 7.56 20.97 15.16
CA VAL A 455 6.35 20.89 14.33
C VAL A 455 5.42 22.07 14.64
N LYS A 456 5.23 22.42 15.91
CA LYS A 456 4.49 23.61 16.34
C LYS A 456 5.08 24.90 15.75
N MET A 457 6.41 25.00 15.70
CA MET A 457 7.11 26.11 15.05
C MET A 457 6.81 26.17 13.55
N VAL A 458 6.92 25.05 12.83
CA VAL A 458 6.60 24.96 11.40
C VAL A 458 5.14 25.34 11.14
N ALA A 459 4.21 24.92 12.01
CA ALA A 459 2.80 25.31 11.95
C ALA A 459 2.58 26.83 12.03
N GLY A 460 3.33 27.50 12.92
CA GLY A 460 3.22 28.94 13.16
C GLY A 460 3.75 29.79 12.02
N PHE A 461 4.79 29.32 11.30
CA PHE A 461 5.49 30.09 10.26
C PHE A 461 5.28 29.59 8.83
N GLY A 462 4.67 28.42 8.62
CA GLY A 462 4.59 27.74 7.32
C GLY A 462 3.48 28.22 6.36
N GLY A 463 2.71 29.23 6.73
CA GLY A 463 1.60 29.72 5.91
C GLY A 463 0.39 28.76 5.87
N GLN A 464 -0.56 29.03 4.96
CA GLN A 464 -1.85 28.32 4.93
C GLN A 464 -1.72 26.86 4.50
N GLU A 465 -0.86 26.56 3.53
CA GLU A 465 -0.67 25.20 3.02
C GLU A 465 -0.18 24.24 4.12
N VAL A 466 0.81 24.68 4.91
CA VAL A 466 1.33 23.90 6.05
C VAL A 466 0.27 23.70 7.12
N LYS A 467 -0.56 24.72 7.41
CA LYS A 467 -1.68 24.58 8.35
C LYS A 467 -2.66 23.50 7.89
N THR A 468 -3.01 23.47 6.60
CA THR A 468 -3.88 22.45 6.03
C THR A 468 -3.30 21.03 6.18
N TYR A 469 -2.01 20.82 5.91
CA TYR A 469 -1.39 19.51 6.14
C TYR A 469 -1.38 19.10 7.61
N ILE A 470 -1.18 20.06 8.54
CA ILE A 470 -1.21 19.80 9.98
C ILE A 470 -2.62 19.48 10.46
N GLU A 471 -3.65 20.16 9.93
CA GLU A 471 -5.05 19.85 10.22
C GLU A 471 -5.42 18.44 9.75
N LEU A 472 -4.94 18.02 8.57
CA LEU A 472 -5.11 16.65 8.09
C LEU A 472 -4.39 15.64 8.99
N ALA A 473 -3.12 15.90 9.31
CA ALA A 473 -2.34 15.05 10.20
C ALA A 473 -2.98 14.95 11.60
N ASN A 474 -3.62 16.02 12.09
CA ASN A 474 -4.30 16.04 13.38
C ASN A 474 -5.56 15.16 13.41
N LYS A 475 -6.08 14.69 12.27
CA LYS A 475 -7.14 13.67 12.23
C LYS A 475 -6.60 12.25 12.39
N VAL A 476 -5.30 12.05 12.19
CA VAL A 476 -4.63 10.75 12.36
C VAL A 476 -4.27 10.57 13.83
N SER A 477 -4.57 9.39 14.38
CA SER A 477 -4.11 8.99 15.71
C SER A 477 -2.72 8.36 15.63
N TYR A 478 -2.55 7.36 14.76
CA TYR A 478 -1.27 6.71 14.52
C TYR A 478 -1.25 6.00 13.16
N LEU A 479 -0.04 5.73 12.68
CA LEU A 479 0.20 4.75 11.61
C LEU A 479 0.83 3.52 12.25
N SER A 480 0.39 2.31 11.89
CA SER A 480 1.09 1.08 12.25
C SER A 480 1.50 0.28 11.02
N MET A 481 2.57 -0.48 11.17
CA MET A 481 3.04 -1.45 10.18
C MET A 481 3.33 -2.74 10.93
N SER A 482 2.83 -3.87 10.46
CA SER A 482 3.08 -5.15 11.12
C SER A 482 3.24 -6.28 10.12
N SER A 483 3.88 -7.36 10.55
CA SER A 483 3.93 -8.61 9.81
C SER A 483 3.50 -9.77 10.68
N GLU A 484 2.76 -10.70 10.11
CA GLU A 484 2.35 -11.94 10.75
C GLU A 484 2.44 -13.09 9.75
N GLY A 485 3.52 -13.86 9.83
CA GLY A 485 3.81 -14.82 8.76
C GLY A 485 4.06 -14.10 7.44
N GLU A 486 3.38 -14.54 6.38
CA GLU A 486 3.55 -14.02 5.01
C GLU A 486 2.80 -12.70 4.79
N ILE A 487 1.90 -12.34 5.71
CA ILE A 487 1.03 -11.19 5.60
C ILE A 487 1.69 -9.99 6.25
N SER A 488 1.77 -8.89 5.51
CA SER A 488 2.12 -7.55 5.98
C SER A 488 0.88 -6.66 6.00
N GLU A 489 0.72 -5.89 7.06
CA GLU A 489 -0.41 -4.97 7.27
C GLU A 489 0.12 -3.57 7.57
N ILE A 490 -0.43 -2.56 6.90
CA ILE A 490 -0.17 -1.14 7.15
C ILE A 490 -1.51 -0.48 7.42
N ASP A 491 -1.68 0.07 8.62
CA ASP A 491 -2.93 0.69 9.06
C ASP A 491 -2.71 2.17 9.36
N LEU A 492 -3.48 3.04 8.70
CA LEU A 492 -3.63 4.44 9.08
C LEU A 492 -4.88 4.59 9.93
N CYS A 493 -4.69 4.80 11.24
CA CYS A 493 -5.77 4.89 12.21
C CYS A 493 -6.12 6.35 12.48
N LEU A 494 -7.38 6.71 12.29
CA LEU A 494 -7.95 8.04 12.51
C LEU A 494 -8.48 8.17 13.94
N LYS A 495 -8.61 9.42 14.41
CA LYS A 495 -9.11 9.72 15.76
C LYS A 495 -10.58 9.40 15.93
N ASP A 496 -11.40 9.70 14.92
CA ASP A 496 -12.81 9.30 14.89
C ASP A 496 -12.89 7.84 14.45
N LYS A 497 -13.27 6.97 15.39
CA LYS A 497 -13.35 5.52 15.20
C LYS A 497 -14.73 5.05 14.75
N ASP A 498 -15.72 5.93 14.74
CA ASP A 498 -17.12 5.55 14.49
C ASP A 498 -17.52 5.80 13.05
N VAL A 499 -16.84 6.73 12.37
CA VAL A 499 -17.07 7.09 10.97
C VAL A 499 -16.10 6.35 10.04
N ASN A 500 -16.58 5.90 8.88
CA ASN A 500 -15.72 5.30 7.85
C ASN A 500 -14.59 6.25 7.44
N ALA A 501 -13.35 5.75 7.31
CA ALA A 501 -12.20 6.57 6.98
C ALA A 501 -12.32 7.29 5.63
N LEU A 502 -12.93 6.65 4.63
CA LEU A 502 -13.14 7.30 3.32
C LEU A 502 -14.11 8.48 3.43
N LYS A 503 -15.19 8.31 4.19
CA LYS A 503 -16.14 9.39 4.49
C LYS A 503 -15.45 10.55 5.19
N GLN A 504 -14.59 10.29 6.19
CA GLN A 504 -13.84 11.35 6.86
C GLN A 504 -12.93 12.13 5.90
N ILE A 505 -12.26 11.45 4.95
CA ILE A 505 -11.45 12.09 3.91
C ILE A 505 -12.32 12.97 3.00
N VAL A 506 -13.46 12.43 2.56
CA VAL A 506 -14.39 13.14 1.67
C VAL A 506 -14.98 14.36 2.37
N ASP A 507 -15.37 14.26 3.64
CA ASP A 507 -15.90 15.38 4.40
C ASP A 507 -14.85 16.45 4.65
N PHE A 508 -13.60 16.06 4.88
CA PHE A 508 -12.49 17.01 4.91
C PHE A 508 -12.34 17.74 3.57
N ALA A 509 -12.32 17.02 2.45
CA ALA A 509 -12.22 17.63 1.12
C ALA A 509 -13.36 18.62 0.84
N LYS A 510 -14.59 18.33 1.30
CA LYS A 510 -15.73 19.24 1.19
C LYS A 510 -15.51 20.56 1.95
N GLN A 511 -14.96 20.49 3.17
CA GLN A 511 -14.65 21.68 3.96
C GLN A 511 -13.69 22.62 3.21
N PHE A 512 -12.69 22.06 2.52
CA PHE A 512 -11.75 22.86 1.71
C PHE A 512 -12.36 23.43 0.44
N ALA A 513 -13.31 22.71 -0.17
CA ALA A 513 -14.03 23.18 -1.34
C ALA A 513 -15.17 24.19 -1.01
N GLY A 514 -15.41 24.48 0.28
CA GLY A 514 -16.50 25.36 0.73
C GLY A 514 -17.90 24.79 0.49
N MET A 515 -18.03 23.46 0.41
CA MET A 515 -19.26 22.76 0.06
C MET A 515 -20.19 22.51 1.25
#